data_AF-X1LNH6-F1
#
_entry.id   AF-X1LNH6-F1
#
_cell.length_a   1.000
_cell.length_b   1.000
_cell.length_c   1.000
_cell.angle_alpha   90.00
_cell.angle_beta   90.00
_cell.angle_gamma   90.00
#
_symmetry.space_group_name_H-M   'P 1'
#
loop_
_entity.id
_entity.type
_entity.pdbx_description
1 polymer ?
#
loop_
_entity_poly.entity_id
_entity_poly.type
_entity_poly.pdbx_seq_one_letter_code
_entity_poly.pdbx_strand_id
1 'polypeptide(L)'
;SHLKGVIATDPWLRLAFEPPRFKIILTQITNYIWPSFSQKSGLDTNTISRDPEVVHALENDPLVHDHISARMFIGIYQAGRWALEHASKFSLPLLLMHGGDDKIISVEASREFVSKIAEKCTFKIWNGFYHEIHNEPEKQDVFALLINWLNEKISE
;
A
#
# COMPACT_ATOMS: atom_id res chain seq x y z
N SER A 1 -10.30 2.32 -21.55
CA SER A 1 -10.40 1.55 -20.29
C SER A 1 -11.89 1.39 -19.99
N HIS A 2 -12.35 0.19 -19.63
CA HIS A 2 -13.72 -0.07 -19.17
C HIS A 2 -13.89 0.09 -17.64
N LEU A 3 -12.86 0.58 -16.94
CA LEU A 3 -12.91 0.77 -15.49
C LEU A 3 -13.61 2.08 -15.15
N LYS A 4 -14.58 2.01 -14.22
CA LYS A 4 -15.32 3.17 -13.69
C LYS A 4 -14.55 3.94 -12.61
N GLY A 5 -13.56 3.30 -11.99
CA GLY A 5 -12.73 3.91 -10.97
C GLY A 5 -11.74 2.91 -10.38
N VAL A 6 -10.88 3.38 -9.49
CA VAL A 6 -9.91 2.59 -8.74
C VAL A 6 -10.08 2.92 -7.26
N ILE A 7 -10.03 1.89 -6.41
CA ILE A 7 -9.90 2.04 -4.96
C ILE A 7 -8.52 1.49 -4.59
N ALA A 8 -7.70 2.28 -3.91
CA ALA A 8 -6.38 1.90 -3.45
C ALA A 8 -6.25 2.21 -1.96
N THR A 9 -5.81 1.23 -1.17
CA THR A 9 -5.58 1.39 0.27
C THR A 9 -4.13 1.13 0.57
N ASP A 10 -3.50 2.06 1.29
CA ASP A 10 -2.11 1.97 1.76
C ASP A 10 -1.13 1.56 0.64
N PRO A 11 -1.25 2.15 -0.58
CA PRO A 11 -0.58 1.63 -1.76
C PRO A 11 0.94 1.79 -1.64
N TRP A 12 1.69 0.74 -1.92
CA TRP A 12 3.16 0.73 -1.86
C TRP A 12 3.81 1.63 -2.95
N LEU A 13 3.73 2.94 -2.76
CA LEU A 13 4.38 3.97 -3.58
C LEU A 13 5.82 4.19 -3.13
N ARG A 14 6.03 4.20 -1.82
CA ARG A 14 7.32 4.33 -1.15
C ARG A 14 7.22 3.76 0.26
N LEU A 15 8.27 3.09 0.73
CA LEU A 15 8.37 2.64 2.11
C LEU A 15 8.39 3.83 3.07
N ALA A 16 7.84 3.65 4.28
CA ALA A 16 7.90 4.66 5.34
C ALA A 16 9.33 4.90 5.87
N PHE A 17 10.23 3.94 5.64
CA PHE A 17 11.66 4.02 5.94
C PHE A 17 12.48 3.93 4.66
N GLU A 18 13.70 4.47 4.67
CA GLU A 18 14.63 4.32 3.55
C GLU A 18 15.52 3.09 3.74
N PRO A 19 15.41 2.06 2.88
CA PRO A 19 16.36 0.96 2.90
C PRO A 19 17.75 1.49 2.53
N PRO A 20 18.83 1.01 3.18
CA PRO A 20 20.19 1.39 2.81
C PRO A 20 20.43 1.13 1.31
N ARG A 21 21.02 2.12 0.61
CA ARG A 21 21.23 2.05 -0.86
C ARG A 21 21.95 0.79 -1.32
N PHE A 22 22.93 0.31 -0.53
CA PHE A 22 23.66 -0.91 -0.84
C PHE A 22 22.75 -2.15 -0.84
N LYS A 23 21.71 -2.19 0.00
CA LYS A 23 20.73 -3.30 0.00
C LYS A 23 19.92 -3.29 -1.30
N ILE A 24 19.50 -2.11 -1.77
CA ILE A 24 18.79 -1.98 -3.05
C ILE A 24 19.65 -2.46 -4.21
N ILE A 25 20.93 -2.06 -4.26
CA ILE A 25 21.89 -2.52 -5.29
C ILE A 25 22.08 -4.04 -5.22
N LEU A 26 22.26 -4.59 -4.02
CA LEU A 26 22.38 -6.03 -3.82
C LEU A 26 21.15 -6.76 -4.34
N THR A 27 19.95 -6.27 -4.03
CA THR A 27 18.72 -6.89 -4.55
C THR A 27 18.67 -6.84 -6.07
N GLN A 28 19.16 -5.77 -6.72
CA GLN A 28 19.18 -5.67 -8.20
C GLN A 28 20.06 -6.75 -8.82
N ILE A 29 21.25 -6.97 -8.25
CA ILE A 29 22.15 -8.04 -8.65
C ILE A 29 21.49 -9.40 -8.43
N THR A 30 20.94 -9.65 -7.24
CA THR A 30 20.26 -10.90 -6.91
C THR A 30 19.08 -11.16 -7.82
N ASN A 31 18.28 -10.15 -8.17
CA ASN A 31 17.16 -10.29 -9.10
C ASN A 31 17.60 -10.66 -10.52
N TYR A 32 18.78 -10.19 -10.96
CA TYR A 32 19.32 -10.56 -12.27
C TYR A 32 19.83 -12.00 -12.30
N ILE A 33 20.51 -12.44 -11.23
CA ILE A 33 21.18 -13.75 -11.16
C ILE A 33 20.25 -14.86 -10.67
N TRP A 34 19.44 -14.58 -9.65
CA TRP A 34 18.57 -15.52 -8.95
C TRP A 34 17.24 -14.83 -8.54
N PRO A 35 16.34 -14.52 -9.49
CA PRO A 35 15.12 -13.77 -9.24
C PRO A 35 14.16 -14.42 -8.22
N SER A 36 14.17 -15.75 -8.12
CA SER A 36 13.35 -16.52 -7.17
C SER A 36 13.94 -16.59 -5.76
N PHE A 37 15.16 -16.08 -5.52
CA PHE A 37 15.73 -16.00 -4.19
C PHE A 37 14.77 -15.24 -3.26
N SER A 38 14.35 -15.90 -2.20
CA SER A 38 13.36 -15.40 -1.25
C SER A 38 13.94 -15.43 0.15
N GLN A 39 13.64 -14.39 0.91
CA GLN A 39 14.06 -14.23 2.29
C GLN A 39 12.93 -13.62 3.11
N LYS A 40 13.07 -13.65 4.44
CA LYS A 40 12.17 -12.91 5.33
C LYS A 40 12.11 -11.43 4.92
N SER A 41 10.90 -10.90 4.84
CA SER A 41 10.61 -9.50 4.52
C SER A 41 11.10 -8.55 5.61
N GLY A 42 11.18 -9.03 6.86
CA GLY A 42 11.52 -8.22 8.03
C GLY A 42 10.37 -7.31 8.47
N LEU A 43 9.14 -7.60 8.02
CA LEU A 43 7.93 -6.91 8.44
C LEU A 43 7.69 -7.11 9.94
N ASP A 44 7.44 -6.03 10.67
CA ASP A 44 6.94 -6.09 12.04
C ASP A 44 5.42 -6.20 12.02
N THR A 45 4.90 -7.39 12.36
CA THR A 45 3.46 -7.71 12.37
C THR A 45 2.68 -6.80 13.31
N ASN A 46 3.30 -6.22 14.34
CA ASN A 46 2.64 -5.29 15.25
C ASN A 46 2.32 -3.93 14.61
N THR A 47 2.76 -3.71 13.37
CA THR A 47 2.50 -2.49 12.62
C THR A 47 1.40 -2.65 11.56
N ILE A 48 0.76 -3.82 11.48
CA ILE A 48 -0.34 -4.06 10.53
C ILE A 48 -1.65 -3.41 11.01
N SER A 49 -1.98 -3.55 12.29
CA SER A 49 -3.23 -3.06 12.89
C SER A 49 -3.01 -2.73 14.37
N ARG A 50 -3.79 -1.78 14.89
CA ARG A 50 -3.90 -1.52 16.34
C ARG A 50 -4.64 -2.63 17.08
N ASP A 51 -5.41 -3.45 16.38
CA ASP A 51 -6.16 -4.56 16.98
C ASP A 51 -5.23 -5.78 17.18
N PRO A 52 -4.90 -6.16 18.42
CA PRO A 52 -4.01 -7.29 18.69
C PRO A 52 -4.61 -8.62 18.22
N GLU A 53 -5.93 -8.75 18.12
CA GLU A 53 -6.57 -9.98 17.62
C GLU A 53 -6.33 -10.14 16.12
N VAL A 54 -6.21 -9.05 15.36
CA VAL A 54 -5.84 -9.07 13.95
C VAL A 54 -4.40 -9.54 13.78
N VAL A 55 -3.47 -9.02 14.60
CA VAL A 55 -2.08 -9.47 14.62
C VAL A 55 -2.00 -10.95 14.95
N HIS A 56 -2.70 -11.39 16.00
CA HIS A 56 -2.75 -12.80 16.39
C HIS A 56 -3.33 -13.68 15.29
N ALA A 57 -4.41 -13.28 14.65
CA ALA A 57 -5.02 -14.03 13.55
C ALA A 57 -4.06 -14.15 12.36
N LEU A 58 -3.37 -13.07 11.99
CA LEU A 58 -2.41 -13.05 10.89
C LEU A 58 -1.20 -13.97 11.18
N GLU A 59 -0.66 -13.93 12.40
CA GLU A 59 0.48 -14.75 12.80
C GLU A 59 0.15 -16.26 12.88
N ASN A 60 -1.11 -16.62 13.09
CA ASN A 60 -1.56 -18.00 13.18
C ASN A 60 -2.25 -18.52 11.90
N ASP A 61 -2.36 -17.70 10.85
CA ASP A 61 -2.91 -18.13 9.57
C ASP A 61 -1.88 -18.98 8.80
N PRO A 62 -2.14 -20.27 8.55
CA PRO A 62 -1.20 -21.16 7.86
C PRO A 62 -0.98 -20.80 6.38
N LEU A 63 -1.79 -19.89 5.81
CA LEU A 63 -1.64 -19.40 4.44
C LEU A 63 -0.80 -18.11 4.37
N VAL A 64 -0.51 -17.47 5.49
CA VAL A 64 0.35 -16.28 5.56
C VAL A 64 1.81 -16.72 5.75
N HIS A 65 2.72 -16.05 5.04
CA HIS A 65 4.17 -16.26 5.20
C HIS A 65 4.94 -14.94 5.21
N ASP A 66 6.10 -14.93 5.85
CA ASP A 66 6.93 -13.74 6.01
C ASP A 66 7.99 -13.56 4.91
N HIS A 67 7.91 -14.27 3.78
CA HIS A 67 8.92 -14.24 2.73
C HIS A 67 8.58 -13.32 1.54
N ILE A 68 9.61 -12.68 0.98
CA ILE A 68 9.54 -11.91 -0.27
C ILE A 68 10.71 -12.28 -1.18
N SER A 69 10.43 -12.44 -2.49
CA SER A 69 11.47 -12.70 -3.48
C SER A 69 12.17 -11.42 -3.95
N ALA A 70 13.42 -11.55 -4.40
CA ALA A 70 14.17 -10.43 -4.98
C ALA A 70 13.42 -9.79 -6.16
N ARG A 71 12.79 -10.61 -7.01
CA ARG A 71 11.97 -10.15 -8.14
C ARG A 71 10.76 -9.37 -7.69
N MET A 72 10.02 -9.86 -6.69
CA MET A 72 8.82 -9.20 -6.19
C MET A 72 9.17 -7.84 -5.57
N PHE A 73 10.17 -7.80 -4.69
CA PHE A 73 10.59 -6.56 -4.04
C PHE A 73 10.96 -5.49 -5.06
N ILE A 74 11.81 -5.82 -6.04
CA ILE A 74 12.23 -4.84 -7.05
C ILE A 74 11.08 -4.41 -7.94
N GLY A 75 10.24 -5.35 -8.36
CA GLY A 75 9.09 -5.04 -9.20
C GLY A 75 8.17 -4.02 -8.54
N ILE A 76 7.80 -4.25 -7.28
CA ILE A 76 6.92 -3.34 -6.53
C ILE A 76 7.64 -2.02 -6.22
N TYR A 77 8.89 -2.08 -5.77
CA TYR A 77 9.66 -0.87 -5.46
C TYR A 77 9.81 0.06 -6.67
N GLN A 78 10.16 -0.48 -7.84
CA GLN A 78 10.26 0.29 -9.08
C GLN A 78 8.89 0.78 -9.56
N ALA A 79 7.84 -0.04 -9.44
CA ALA A 79 6.49 0.35 -9.82
C ALA A 79 5.97 1.52 -8.97
N GLY A 80 6.22 1.52 -7.65
CA GLY A 80 5.86 2.62 -6.75
C GLY A 80 6.55 3.93 -7.12
N ARG A 81 7.87 3.88 -7.37
CA ARG A 81 8.64 5.05 -7.84
C ARG A 81 8.13 5.56 -9.18
N TRP A 82 7.90 4.65 -10.14
CA TRP A 82 7.35 4.99 -11.45
C TRP A 82 5.98 5.64 -11.32
N ALA A 83 5.10 5.11 -10.46
CA ALA A 83 3.77 5.65 -10.22
C ALA A 83 3.81 7.08 -9.65
N LEU A 84 4.71 7.37 -8.71
CA LEU A 84 4.92 8.74 -8.20
C LEU A 84 5.37 9.70 -9.30
N GLU A 85 6.39 9.30 -10.08
CA GLU A 85 6.92 10.11 -11.19
C GLU A 85 5.88 10.37 -12.29
N HIS A 86 4.92 9.46 -12.44
CA HIS A 86 3.90 9.49 -13.50
C HIS A 86 2.50 9.80 -12.99
N ALA A 87 2.35 10.26 -11.74
CA ALA A 87 1.05 10.42 -11.08
C ALA A 87 0.07 11.28 -11.90
N SER A 88 0.55 12.36 -12.53
CA SER A 88 -0.28 13.25 -13.37
C SER A 88 -0.92 12.57 -14.59
N LYS A 89 -0.39 11.41 -15.01
CA LYS A 89 -0.96 10.60 -16.10
C LYS A 89 -2.13 9.73 -15.65
N PHE A 90 -2.37 9.60 -14.34
CA PHE A 90 -3.52 8.86 -13.83
C PHE A 90 -4.83 9.59 -14.21
N SER A 91 -5.76 8.86 -14.81
CA SER A 91 -6.91 9.45 -15.51
C SER A 91 -8.26 8.93 -15.03
N LEU A 92 -8.29 7.88 -14.20
CA LEU A 92 -9.52 7.34 -13.65
C LEU A 92 -9.93 8.09 -12.37
N PRO A 93 -11.22 8.05 -11.98
CA PRO A 93 -11.62 8.37 -10.61
C PRO A 93 -10.87 7.46 -9.62
N LEU A 94 -10.33 8.04 -8.55
CA LEU A 94 -9.59 7.31 -7.52
C LEU A 94 -10.19 7.56 -6.15
N LEU A 95 -10.43 6.50 -5.39
CA LEU A 95 -10.48 6.57 -3.93
C LEU A 95 -9.14 6.07 -3.40
N LEU A 96 -8.37 6.96 -2.77
CA LEU A 96 -7.14 6.58 -2.06
C LEU A 96 -7.40 6.73 -0.56
N MET A 97 -7.22 5.64 0.19
CA MET A 97 -7.29 5.65 1.64
C MET A 97 -5.96 5.21 2.24
N HIS A 98 -5.54 5.80 3.35
CA HIS A 98 -4.26 5.46 3.99
C HIS A 98 -4.32 5.66 5.50
N GLY A 99 -3.69 4.77 6.26
CA GLY A 99 -3.39 4.97 7.67
C GLY A 99 -2.47 6.17 7.90
N GLY A 100 -2.80 7.03 8.87
CA GLY A 100 -1.99 8.18 9.21
C GLY A 100 -0.67 7.82 9.90
N ASP A 101 -0.66 6.67 10.57
CA ASP A 101 0.46 6.17 11.38
C ASP A 101 1.02 4.86 10.78
N ASP A 102 0.84 4.65 9.48
CA ASP A 102 1.42 3.53 8.74
C ASP A 102 2.96 3.58 8.82
N LYS A 103 3.55 2.53 9.39
CA LYS A 103 5.01 2.38 9.58
C LYS A 103 5.68 1.55 8.48
N ILE A 104 4.89 1.01 7.55
CA ILE A 104 5.32 0.17 6.44
C ILE A 104 5.41 1.03 5.18
N ILE A 105 4.34 1.73 4.84
CA ILE A 105 4.23 2.56 3.63
C ILE A 105 4.07 4.04 4.00
N SER A 106 4.72 4.92 3.23
CA SER A 106 4.70 6.37 3.51
C SER A 106 3.37 7.00 3.08
N VAL A 107 2.61 7.50 4.04
CA VAL A 107 1.41 8.33 3.78
C VAL A 107 1.75 9.60 3.00
N GLU A 108 2.94 10.15 3.17
CA GLU A 108 3.48 11.31 2.43
C GLU A 108 3.66 10.99 0.96
N ALA A 109 3.98 9.75 0.60
CA ALA A 109 4.02 9.34 -0.80
C ALA A 109 2.61 9.33 -1.42
N SER A 110 1.59 8.93 -0.66
CA SER A 110 0.19 9.10 -1.11
C SER A 110 -0.20 10.58 -1.25
N ARG A 111 0.20 11.45 -0.30
CA ARG A 111 0.00 12.91 -0.44
C ARG A 111 0.67 13.45 -1.70
N GLU A 112 1.91 13.05 -1.96
CA GLU A 112 2.68 13.42 -3.15
C GLU A 112 1.96 13.00 -4.44
N PHE A 113 1.51 11.74 -4.51
CA PHE A 113 0.75 11.22 -5.64
C PHE A 113 -0.54 12.02 -5.89
N VAL A 114 -1.35 12.20 -4.84
CA VAL A 114 -2.65 12.90 -4.92
C VAL A 114 -2.47 14.38 -5.29
N SER A 115 -1.38 15.03 -4.89
CA SER A 115 -1.10 16.43 -5.26
C SER A 115 -1.07 16.65 -6.78
N LYS A 116 -0.83 15.59 -7.57
CA LYS A 116 -0.79 15.65 -9.03
C LYS A 116 -2.13 15.36 -9.71
N ILE A 117 -3.13 14.89 -8.96
CA ILE A 117 -4.43 14.44 -9.49
C ILE A 117 -5.61 14.80 -8.58
N ALA A 118 -5.50 15.86 -7.77
CA ALA A 118 -6.45 16.20 -6.72
C ALA A 118 -7.92 16.24 -7.20
N GLU A 119 -8.17 16.74 -8.41
CA GLU A 119 -9.53 16.84 -8.99
C GLU A 119 -10.19 15.48 -9.29
N LYS A 120 -9.40 14.41 -9.39
CA LYS A 120 -9.87 13.06 -9.73
C LYS A 120 -9.85 12.10 -8.55
N CYS A 121 -9.35 12.55 -7.39
CA CYS A 121 -9.09 11.70 -6.24
C CYS A 121 -9.94 12.11 -5.04
N THR A 122 -10.76 11.20 -4.55
CA THR A 122 -11.24 11.22 -3.17
C THR A 122 -10.11 10.67 -2.31
N PHE A 123 -9.48 11.52 -1.48
CA PHE A 123 -8.36 11.13 -0.65
C PHE A 123 -8.72 11.20 0.83
N LYS A 124 -8.58 10.07 1.55
CA LYS A 124 -8.86 9.97 2.97
C LYS A 124 -7.63 9.45 3.71
N ILE A 125 -7.23 10.18 4.75
CA ILE A 125 -6.26 9.69 5.72
C ILE A 125 -6.99 9.40 7.02
N TRP A 126 -6.72 8.23 7.57
CA TRP A 126 -7.26 7.76 8.83
C TRP A 126 -6.21 8.00 9.92
N ASN A 127 -6.27 9.17 10.58
CA ASN A 127 -5.30 9.54 11.59
C ASN A 127 -5.25 8.49 12.71
N GLY A 128 -4.04 8.06 13.10
CA GLY A 128 -3.84 7.03 14.12
C GLY A 128 -3.95 5.60 13.61
N PHE A 129 -4.41 5.36 12.37
CA PHE A 129 -4.53 4.00 11.83
C PHE A 129 -3.18 3.50 11.33
N TYR A 130 -2.97 2.19 11.49
CA TYR A 130 -1.83 1.47 10.93
C TYR A 130 -2.12 1.03 9.48
N HIS A 131 -1.33 0.09 8.94
CA HIS A 131 -1.29 -0.25 7.52
C HIS A 131 -2.57 -0.93 6.98
N GLU A 132 -3.18 -1.84 7.74
CA GLU A 132 -4.37 -2.57 7.30
C GLU A 132 -5.64 -1.84 7.77
N ILE A 133 -5.95 -0.70 7.16
CA ILE A 133 -7.09 0.13 7.56
C ILE A 133 -8.44 -0.61 7.63
N HIS A 134 -8.60 -1.68 6.84
CA HIS A 134 -9.81 -2.51 6.82
C HIS A 134 -9.94 -3.44 8.05
N ASN A 135 -8.85 -3.57 8.81
CA ASN A 135 -8.74 -4.41 9.99
C ASN A 135 -8.48 -3.58 11.26
N GLU A 136 -8.65 -2.27 11.20
CA GLU A 136 -8.60 -1.39 12.36
C GLU A 136 -9.89 -1.50 13.20
N PRO A 137 -9.88 -1.11 14.49
CA PRO A 137 -11.07 -1.16 15.34
C PRO A 137 -12.30 -0.47 14.74
N GLU A 138 -12.08 0.64 14.04
CA GLU A 138 -13.10 1.46 13.38
C GLU A 138 -13.31 1.09 11.89
N LYS A 139 -12.96 -0.14 11.48
CA LYS A 139 -13.10 -0.65 10.09
C LYS A 139 -14.46 -0.41 9.44
N GLN A 140 -15.54 -0.34 10.23
CA GLN A 140 -16.87 -0.06 9.71
C GLN A 140 -16.93 1.30 9.00
N ASP A 141 -16.21 2.31 9.48
CA ASP A 141 -16.14 3.63 8.86
C ASP A 141 -15.37 3.58 7.52
N VAL A 142 -14.31 2.77 7.47
CA VAL A 142 -13.52 2.50 6.26
C VAL A 142 -14.39 1.85 5.19
N PHE A 143 -15.10 0.79 5.55
CA PHE A 143 -16.01 0.09 4.64
C PHE A 143 -17.19 0.98 4.21
N ALA A 144 -17.75 1.79 5.11
CA ALA A 144 -18.84 2.71 4.78
C ALA A 144 -18.41 3.74 3.73
N LEU A 145 -17.24 4.37 3.90
CA LEU A 145 -16.70 5.31 2.91
C LEU A 145 -16.46 4.62 1.56
N LEU A 146 -15.84 3.44 1.58
CA LEU A 146 -15.55 2.66 0.38
C LEU A 146 -16.83 2.32 -0.40
N ILE A 147 -17.86 1.79 0.29
CA ILE A 147 -19.12 1.38 -0.33
C ILE A 147 -19.89 2.59 -0.88
N ASN A 148 -19.92 3.71 -0.14
CA ASN A 148 -20.58 4.92 -0.62
C ASN A 148 -19.91 5.44 -1.90
N TRP A 149 -18.57 5.51 -1.91
CA TRP A 149 -17.83 5.93 -3.10
C TRP A 149 -18.08 4.99 -4.29
N LEU A 150 -18.12 3.67 -4.05
CA LEU A 150 -18.44 2.68 -5.07
C LEU A 150 -19.83 2.90 -5.66
N ASN A 151 -20.84 3.10 -4.82
CA ASN A 151 -22.23 3.32 -5.24
C ASN A 151 -22.37 4.60 -6.08
N GLU A 152 -21.66 5.67 -5.72
CA GLU A 152 -21.60 6.89 -6.52
C GLU A 152 -21.06 6.60 -7.93
N LYS A 153 -19.94 5.86 -8.05
CA LYS A 153 -19.30 5.59 -9.35
C LYS A 153 -20.04 4.59 -10.25
N ILE A 154 -20.85 3.70 -9.68
CA ILE A 154 -21.66 2.73 -10.44
C ILE A 154 -22.98 3.34 -10.90
N SER A 155 -23.51 4.32 -10.16
CA SER A 155 -24.75 5.01 -10.49
C SER A 155 -24.60 6.08 -11.59
N GLU A 156 -23.35 6.42 -11.96
CA GLU A 156 -22.95 7.29 -13.09
C GLU A 156 -22.86 6.55 -14.44
#